data_AF-A0A2T1ENB2-F1
#
_entry.id   AF-A0A2T1ENB2-F1
#
_cell.length_a   1.000
_cell.length_b   1.000
_cell.length_c   1.000
_cell.angle_alpha   90.00
_cell.angle_beta   90.00
_cell.angle_gamma   90.00
#
_symmetry.space_group_name_H-M   'P 1'
#
loop_
_entity.id
_entity.type
_entity.pdbx_description
1 polymer ?
#
loop_
_entity_poly.entity_id
_entity_poly.type
_entity_poly.pdbx_seq_one_letter_code
_entity_poly.pdbx_strand_id
1 'polypeptide(L)' 'MWKDEVLEEIYIIREEHAKFFNYDLQAICDDLRKKQANNGRQMISAPLKSRGQLHNKSLKPSL' A
#
# COMPACT_ATOMS: atom_id res chain seq x y z
N MET A 1 29.20 6.83 -9.56
CA MET A 1 28.03 6.20 -8.92
C MET A 1 27.05 7.32 -8.60
N TRP A 2 25.82 7.26 -9.12
CA TRP A 2 24.85 8.35 -8.92
C TRP A 2 24.21 8.16 -7.55
N LYS A 3 24.18 9.23 -6.75
CA LYS A 3 23.52 9.27 -5.45
C LYS A 3 22.13 9.85 -5.67
N ASP A 4 21.10 9.11 -5.28
CA ASP A 4 19.71 9.55 -5.36
C ASP A 4 19.34 10.19 -4.03
N GLU A 5 19.23 11.52 -4.03
CA GLU A 5 18.94 12.32 -2.83
C GLU A 5 17.56 12.01 -2.25
N VAL A 6 16.59 11.65 -3.10
CA VAL A 6 15.23 11.29 -2.67
C VAL A 6 15.24 9.97 -1.91
N LEU A 7 16.02 8.99 -2.38
CA LEU A 7 16.14 7.72 -1.69
C LEU A 7 16.79 7.88 -0.32
N GLU A 8 17.80 8.75 -0.20
CA GLU A 8 18.48 8.98 1.07
C GLU A 8 17.57 9.63 2.11
N GLU A 9 16.74 10.60 1.70
CA GLU A 9 15.72 11.17 2.57
C GLU A 9 14.72 10.10 3.04
N ILE A 10 14.25 9.26 2.12
CA ILE A 10 13.36 8.14 2.45
C ILE A 10 14.01 7.17 3.45
N TYR A 11 15.31 6.87 3.28
CA TYR A 11 16.02 5.98 4.20
C TYR A 11 16.14 6.57 5.59
N ILE A 12 16.50 7.86 5.72
CA ILE A 12 16.58 8.55 7.01
C ILE A 12 15.24 8.49 7.74
N ILE A 13 14.14 8.86 7.07
CA ILE A 13 12.80 8.86 7.66
C ILE A 13 12.38 7.46 8.11
N ARG A 14 12.63 6.44 7.28
CA ARG A 14 12.29 5.05 7.61
C ARG A 14 13.12 4.50 8.77
N GLU A 15 14.40 4.86 8.82
CA GLU A 15 15.31 4.43 9.87
C GLU A 15 14.95 5.06 11.23
N GLU A 16 14.66 6.36 11.26
CA GLU A 16 14.17 7.04 12.47
C GLU A 16 12.84 6.45 12.95
N HIS A 17 11.92 6.18 12.03
CA HIS A 17 10.65 5.53 12.36
C HIS A 17 10.87 4.12 12.91
N ALA A 18 11.76 3.31 12.31
CA ALA A 18 12.07 1.98 12.81
C ALA A 18 12.69 2.02 14.22
N LYS A 19 13.62 2.95 14.48
CA LYS A 19 14.21 3.17 15.81
C LYS A 19 13.17 3.51 16.87
N PHE A 20 12.20 4.35 16.54
CA PHE A 20 11.10 4.70 17.45
C PHE A 20 10.33 3.46 17.94
N PHE A 21 10.17 2.45 17.08
CA PHE A 21 9.55 1.17 17.42
C PHE A 21 10.54 0.10 17.89
N ASN A 22 11.80 0.45 18.16
CA ASN A 22 12.85 -0.50 18.51
C ASN A 22 13.00 -1.63 17.46
N TYR A 23 12.79 -1.30 16.20
CA TYR A 23 12.77 -2.22 15.06
C TYR A 23 11.76 -3.38 15.18
N ASP A 24 10.74 -3.24 16.03
CA ASP A 24 9.65 -4.20 16.10
C ASP A 24 8.74 -4.03 14.88
N LEU A 25 8.88 -4.97 13.94
CA LEU A 25 8.10 -4.99 12.70
C LEU A 25 6.59 -5.08 12.97
N GLN A 26 6.17 -5.81 14.00
CA GLN A 26 4.76 -5.93 14.34
C GLN A 26 4.21 -4.59 14.83
N ALA A 27 4.95 -3.90 15.71
CA ALA A 27 4.54 -2.59 16.22
C ALA A 27 4.43 -1.53 15.12
N ILE A 28 5.38 -1.52 14.17
CA ILE A 28 5.33 -0.67 12.98
C ILE A 28 4.08 -0.96 12.14
N CYS A 29 3.80 -2.25 11.88
CA CYS A 29 2.62 -2.64 11.12
C CYS A 29 1.32 -2.22 11.82
N ASP A 30 1.24 -2.39 13.13
CA ASP A 30 0.06 -2.05 13.93
C ASP A 30 -0.20 -0.53 13.90
N ASP A 31 0.84 0.30 14.00
CA ASP A 31 0.73 1.75 13.87
C ASP A 31 0.22 2.17 12.48
N LEU A 32 0.75 1.58 11.40
CA LEU A 32 0.28 1.86 10.05
C LEU A 32 -1.19 1.48 9.85
N ARG A 33 -1.64 0.33 10.40
CA ARG A 33 -3.06 -0.07 10.36
C ARG A 33 -3.94 0.92 11.13
N LYS A 34 -3.50 1.43 12.28
CA LYS A 34 -4.23 2.45 13.04
C LYS A 34 -4.36 3.76 12.25
N LYS A 35 -3.26 4.24 11.65
CA LYS A 35 -3.27 5.42 10.77
C LYS A 35 -4.21 5.23 9.57
N GLN A 36 -4.21 4.05 8.96
CA GLN A 36 -5.11 3.71 7.86
C GLN A 36 -6.58 3.75 8.29
N ALA A 37 -6.91 3.19 9.46
CA ALA A 37 -8.28 3.22 9.99
C ALA A 37 -8.76 4.65 10.29
N ASN A 38 -7.87 5.52 10.77
CA ASN A 38 -8.20 6.91 11.10
C ASN A 38 -8.35 7.83 9.88
N ASN A 39 -7.89 7.42 8.70
CA ASN A 39 -7.93 8.23 7.47
C ASN A 39 -9.36 8.41 6.89
N GLY A 40 -10.39 7.83 7.52
CA GLY A 40 -11.80 7.97 7.12
C GLY A 40 -12.15 7.37 5.75
N ARG A 41 -11.18 6.80 5.04
CA ARG A 41 -11.37 6.15 3.74
C ARG A 41 -11.87 4.73 3.94
N GLN A 42 -12.89 4.35 3.17
CA GLN A 42 -13.40 2.99 3.19
C GLN A 42 -12.34 2.02 2.62
N MET A 43 -11.93 1.05 3.43
CA MET A 43 -11.07 -0.04 2.97
C MET A 43 -11.91 -1.02 2.15
N ILE A 44 -11.62 -1.15 0.85
CA ILE A 44 -12.24 -2.16 0.00
C ILE A 44 -11.41 -3.44 0.01
N SER A 45 -11.97 -4.54 0.50
CA SER A 45 -11.38 -5.87 0.41
C SER A 45 -11.70 -6.59 -0.90
N ALA A 46 -12.44 -5.93 -1.79
CA ALA A 46 -12.87 -6.50 -3.06
C ALA A 46 -11.63 -6.85 -3.92
N PRO A 47 -11.59 -8.06 -4.50
CA PRO A 47 -10.51 -8.44 -5.38
C PRO A 47 -10.45 -7.45 -6.56
N LEU A 48 -9.24 -6.98 -6.86
CA LEU A 48 -9.02 -6.19 -8.07
C LEU A 48 -9.46 -7.01 -9.27
N LYS A 49 -10.28 -6.43 -10.15
CA LYS A 49 -10.68 -7.09 -11.39
C LYS A 49 -9.43 -7.44 -12.18
N SER A 50 -9.16 -8.74 -12.32
CA SER A 50 -8.07 -9.20 -13.18
C SER A 50 -8.38 -8.80 -14.63
N ARG A 51 -7.35 -8.52 -15.42
CA ARG A 51 -7.49 -8.12 -16.84
C ARG A 51 -8.32 -9.13 -17.67
N GLY A 52 -8.41 -10.39 -17.23
CA GLY A 52 -9.28 -11.40 -17.84
C GLY A 52 -10.78 -11.14 -17.67
N GLN A 53 -11.20 -10.48 -16.57
CA GLN A 53 -12.61 -10.20 -16.30
C GLN A 53 -13.18 -9.01 -17.08
N LEU A 54 -12.31 -8.12 -17.60
CA LEU A 54 -12.74 -6.93 -18.35
C LEU A 54 -13.19 -7.27 -19.78
N HIS A 55 -12.59 -8.27 -20.42
CA HIS A 55 -12.84 -8.60 -21.83
C HIS A 55 -14.14 -9.38 -22.09
N ASN A 56 -14.71 -10.03 -21.07
CA ASN A 56 -15.87 -10.93 -21.26
C ASN A 56 -17.23 -10.23 -21.19
N LYS A 57 -17.28 -8.91 -20.96
CA LYS A 57 -18.56 -8.18 -20.80
C LYS A 57 -19.19 -7.72 -22.11
N SER A 58 -18.45 -7.77 -23.22
CA SER A 58 -18.89 -7.27 -24.53
C SER A 58 -19.55 -8.33 -25.42
N LEU A 59 -19.63 -9.59 -24.99
CA LEU A 59 -20.27 -10.66 -25.75
C LEU A 59 -21.62 -11.02 -25.13
N LYS A 60 -22.63 -10.19 -25.37
CA LYS A 60 -24.03 -10.62 -25.27
C LYS A 60 -24.50 -10.91 -26.70
N PRO A 61 -24.79 -12.17 -27.08
CA PRO A 61 -25.41 -12.44 -28.36
C PRO A 61 -26.84 -11.87 -28.33
N SER A 62 -27.14 -10.97 -29.26
CA SER A 62 -28.50 -10.52 -29.55
C SER A 62 -29.29 -11.71 -30.12
N LEU A 63 -30.39 -12.07 -29.47
CA LEU A 63 -31.42 -12.95 -30.04
C LEU A 63 -32.31 -12.17 -31.01
#